data_AF-A0A8J5JWJ2-F1
#
_entry.id   AF-A0A8J5JWJ2-F1
#
_cell.length_a   1.000
_cell.length_b   1.000
_cell.length_c   1.000
_cell.angle_alpha   90.00
_cell.angle_beta   90.00
_cell.angle_gamma   90.00
#
_symmetry.space_group_name_H-M   'P 1'
#
loop_
_entity.id
_entity.type
_entity.pdbx_description
1 polymer ?
#
loop_
_entity_poly.entity_id
_entity_poly.type
_entity_poly.pdbx_seq_one_letter_code
_entity_poly.pdbx_strand_id
1 'polypeptide(L)'
;LDGRPRGHVQPPRTRAKISNYHNAGKGMREIAQFMGISMETVSRWVRKYEAEGNVETRPRPGRPRVTTAEEDERLIQEAGRTPQKTAVILTRETELRCYPTTTRRHTRKH
;
A
#
# COMPACT_ATOMS: atom_id res chain seq x y z
N LEU A 1 -3.16 -25.32 16.89
CA LEU A 1 -3.39 -24.75 15.55
C LEU A 1 -3.39 -23.23 15.71
N ASP A 2 -2.22 -22.59 15.58
CA ASP A 2 -2.06 -21.16 15.86
C ASP A 2 -2.84 -20.30 14.87
N GLY A 3 -4.05 -19.90 15.26
CA GLY A 3 -4.93 -19.02 14.50
C GLY A 3 -4.44 -17.58 14.55
N ARG A 4 -3.44 -17.25 13.72
CA ARG A 4 -2.99 -15.86 13.56
C ARG A 4 -4.17 -14.98 13.10
N PRO A 5 -4.27 -13.74 13.59
CA PRO A 5 -5.40 -12.87 13.29
C PRO A 5 -5.55 -12.57 11.79
N ARG A 6 -6.80 -12.36 11.34
CA ARG A 6 -7.10 -12.00 9.96
C ARG A 6 -6.31 -10.74 9.55
N GLY A 7 -5.74 -10.77 8.34
CA GLY A 7 -4.91 -9.68 7.82
C GLY A 7 -3.41 -9.79 8.13
N HIS A 8 -2.99 -10.74 8.98
CA HIS A 8 -1.56 -10.99 9.22
C HIS A 8 -0.89 -11.57 7.96
N VAL A 9 0.03 -10.81 7.38
CA VAL A 9 0.86 -11.29 6.27
C VAL A 9 2.16 -11.90 6.81
N GLN A 10 2.54 -13.07 6.32
CA GLN A 10 3.71 -13.81 6.82
C GLN A 10 5.00 -12.98 6.62
N PRO A 11 6.02 -13.08 7.49
CA PRO A 11 7.31 -12.41 7.26
C PRO A 11 7.96 -12.84 5.94
N PRO A 12 8.73 -11.97 5.25
CA PRO A 12 9.39 -12.33 3.98
C PRO A 12 10.20 -13.62 4.04
N ARG A 13 10.95 -13.83 5.14
CA ARG A 13 11.72 -15.06 5.39
C ARG A 13 10.87 -16.32 5.39
N THR A 14 9.66 -16.26 5.94
CA THR A 14 8.72 -17.39 5.96
C THR A 14 8.24 -17.73 4.56
N ARG A 15 7.94 -16.72 3.75
CA ARG A 15 7.46 -16.93 2.37
C ARG A 15 8.56 -17.48 1.47
N ALA A 16 9.79 -16.98 1.63
CA ALA A 16 10.96 -17.49 0.94
C ALA A 16 11.23 -18.97 1.28
N LYS A 17 11.05 -19.36 2.55
CA LYS A 17 11.12 -20.78 2.93
C LYS A 17 10.06 -21.63 2.22
N ILE A 18 8.82 -21.14 2.10
CA ILE A 18 7.75 -21.84 1.38
C ILE A 18 8.15 -22.07 -0.09
N SER A 19 8.61 -21.04 -0.80
CA SER A 19 9.04 -21.17 -2.20
C SER A 19 10.26 -22.10 -2.34
N ASN A 20 11.21 -22.06 -1.41
CA ASN A 20 12.38 -22.93 -1.45
C ASN A 20 12.01 -24.41 -1.26
N TYR A 21 11.11 -24.74 -0.32
CA TYR A 21 10.65 -26.12 -0.17
C TYR A 21 9.84 -26.59 -1.38
N HIS A 22 9.02 -25.72 -1.97
CA HIS A 22 8.30 -26.02 -3.20
C HIS A 22 9.25 -26.31 -4.36
N ASN A 23 10.27 -25.46 -4.57
CA ASN A 23 11.31 -25.69 -5.59
C ASN A 23 12.11 -26.98 -5.35
N ALA A 24 12.24 -27.40 -4.09
CA ALA A 24 12.85 -28.68 -3.71
C ALA A 24 11.92 -29.90 -3.90
N GLY A 25 10.72 -29.71 -4.49
CA GLY A 25 9.76 -30.77 -4.80
C GLY A 25 8.90 -31.23 -3.63
N LYS A 26 8.87 -30.49 -2.50
CA LYS A 26 8.02 -30.84 -1.36
C LYS A 26 6.56 -30.51 -1.63
N GLY A 27 5.66 -31.40 -1.24
CA GLY A 27 4.23 -31.19 -1.35
C GLY A 27 3.72 -30.11 -0.38
N MET A 28 2.71 -29.35 -0.77
CA MET A 28 2.17 -28.24 0.05
C MET A 28 1.76 -28.68 1.47
N ARG A 29 1.26 -29.91 1.64
CA ARG A 29 0.88 -30.47 2.94
C ARG A 29 2.09 -30.74 3.83
N GLU A 30 3.18 -31.25 3.26
CA GLU A 30 4.44 -31.48 3.97
C GLU A 30 5.04 -30.16 4.42
N ILE A 31 5.03 -29.15 3.56
CA ILE A 31 5.50 -27.79 3.88
C ILE A 31 4.69 -27.19 5.03
N ALA A 32 3.37 -27.33 4.98
CA ALA A 32 2.46 -26.83 6.02
C ALA A 32 2.75 -27.45 7.39
N GLN A 33 2.94 -28.78 7.43
CA GLN A 33 3.29 -29.51 8.65
C GLN A 33 4.67 -29.11 9.17
N PHE A 34 5.69 -29.10 8.30
CA PHE A 34 7.06 -28.77 8.67
C PHE A 34 7.19 -27.35 9.24
N MET A 35 6.46 -26.40 8.66
CA MET A 35 6.54 -24.99 9.05
C MET A 35 5.54 -24.59 10.14
N GLY A 36 4.59 -25.45 10.50
CA GLY A 36 3.51 -25.12 11.43
C GLY A 36 2.57 -24.03 10.92
N ILE A 37 2.30 -23.97 9.61
CA ILE A 37 1.48 -22.94 8.96
C ILE A 37 0.27 -23.61 8.29
N SER A 38 -0.86 -22.91 8.18
CA SER A 38 -2.02 -23.45 7.48
C SER A 38 -1.71 -23.78 6.01
N MET A 39 -2.26 -24.91 5.54
CA MET A 39 -2.14 -25.34 4.15
C MET A 39 -2.64 -24.27 3.17
N GLU A 40 -3.71 -23.55 3.51
CA GLU A 40 -4.21 -22.41 2.74
C GLU A 40 -3.17 -21.31 2.54
N THR A 41 -2.36 -21.04 3.57
CA THR A 41 -1.31 -20.03 3.50
C THR A 41 -0.16 -20.50 2.62
N VAL A 42 0.23 -21.78 2.73
CA VAL A 42 1.21 -22.38 1.81
C VAL A 42 0.71 -22.31 0.38
N SER A 43 -0.52 -22.76 0.12
CA SER A 43 -1.13 -22.75 -1.22
C SER A 43 -1.19 -21.33 -1.81
N ARG A 44 -1.57 -20.32 -1.02
CA ARG A 44 -1.57 -18.92 -1.44
C ARG A 44 -0.18 -18.46 -1.90
N TRP A 45 0.85 -18.75 -1.12
CA TRP A 45 2.22 -18.31 -1.41
C TRP A 45 2.84 -19.08 -2.58
N VAL A 46 2.58 -20.39 -2.70
CA VAL A 46 3.02 -21.20 -3.84
C VAL A 46 2.39 -20.70 -5.14
N ARG A 47 1.07 -20.51 -5.19
CA ARG A 47 0.39 -19.99 -6.39
C ARG A 47 0.90 -18.61 -6.81
N LYS A 48 1.15 -17.73 -5.84
CA LYS A 48 1.74 -16.42 -6.12
C LYS A 48 3.15 -16.55 -6.69
N TYR A 49 3.97 -17.43 -6.12
CA TYR A 49 5.33 -17.67 -6.60
C TYR A 49 5.34 -18.26 -8.02
N GLU A 50 4.45 -19.21 -8.32
CA GLU A 50 4.28 -19.77 -9.67
C GLU A 50 3.82 -18.72 -10.69
N ALA A 51 2.96 -17.78 -10.28
CA ALA A 51 2.43 -16.74 -11.17
C ALA A 51 3.39 -15.54 -11.38
N GLU A 52 4.12 -15.12 -10.35
CA GLU A 52 4.92 -13.89 -10.37
C GLU A 52 6.44 -14.12 -10.29
N GLY A 53 6.89 -15.33 -9.99
CA GLY A 53 8.31 -15.65 -9.75
C GLY A 53 8.89 -15.08 -8.45
N ASN A 54 8.07 -14.44 -7.60
CA ASN A 54 8.52 -13.81 -6.36
C ASN A 54 7.50 -13.95 -5.21
N VAL A 55 7.97 -13.68 -3.99
CA VAL A 55 7.17 -13.73 -2.75
C VAL A 55 6.99 -12.35 -2.08
N GLU A 56 7.21 -11.27 -2.84
CA GLU A 56 7.16 -9.91 -2.33
C GLU A 56 5.72 -9.43 -2.13
N THR A 57 5.50 -8.57 -1.14
CA THR A 57 4.19 -7.93 -0.99
C THR A 57 4.07 -6.85 -2.06
N ARG A 58 3.00 -6.90 -2.86
CA ARG A 58 2.69 -5.81 -3.79
C ARG A 58 2.46 -4.51 -3.00
N PRO A 59 2.91 -3.34 -3.50
CA PRO A 59 2.55 -2.07 -2.91
C PRO A 59 1.03 -1.96 -2.91
N ARG A 60 0.45 -1.58 -1.77
CA ARG A 60 -1.00 -1.34 -1.70
C ARG A 60 -1.28 0.02 -2.33
N PRO A 61 -2.24 0.14 -3.26
CA PRO A 61 -2.70 1.45 -3.66
C PRO A 61 -3.24 2.16 -2.42
N GLY A 62 -2.75 3.37 -2.18
CA GLY A 62 -3.30 4.22 -1.13
C GLY A 62 -4.74 4.63 -1.45
N ARG A 63 -5.35 5.39 -0.55
CA ARG A 63 -6.66 6.01 -0.82
C ARG A 63 -6.54 6.91 -2.07
N PRO A 64 -7.49 6.83 -3.03
CA PRO A 64 -7.51 7.73 -4.18
C PRO A 64 -7.43 9.19 -3.74
N ARG A 65 -6.70 10.00 -4.52
CA ARG A 65 -6.57 11.44 -4.25
C ARG A 65 -7.89 12.15 -4.53
N VAL A 66 -8.14 13.20 -3.76
CA VAL A 66 -9.29 14.09 -3.96
C VAL A 66 -8.97 15.17 -5.00
N THR A 67 -7.70 15.61 -5.05
CA THR A 67 -7.19 16.59 -6.00
C THR A 67 -6.35 15.94 -7.10
N THR A 68 -6.35 16.56 -8.27
CA THR A 68 -5.50 16.27 -9.41
C THR A 68 -4.17 17.02 -9.31
N ALA A 69 -3.18 16.62 -10.12
CA ALA A 69 -1.89 17.30 -10.16
C ALA A 69 -2.00 18.77 -10.61
N GLU A 70 -2.86 19.06 -11.59
CA GLU A 70 -3.09 20.42 -12.09
C GLU A 70 -3.77 21.33 -11.06
N GLU A 71 -4.65 20.77 -10.23
CA GLU A 71 -5.26 21.48 -9.11
C GLU A 71 -4.24 21.78 -8.02
N ASP A 72 -3.37 20.82 -7.70
CA ASP A 72 -2.27 21.01 -6.75
C ASP A 72 -1.30 22.12 -7.23
N GLU A 73 -0.95 22.14 -8.52
CA GLU A 73 -0.07 23.16 -9.12
C GLU A 73 -0.69 24.56 -9.07
N ARG A 74 -1.96 24.69 -9.46
CA ARG A 74 -2.69 25.97 -9.36
C ARG A 74 -2.71 26.49 -7.93
N LEU A 75 -2.94 25.59 -6.97
CA LEU A 75 -2.95 25.95 -5.56
C LEU A 75 -1.59 26.43 -5.06
N ILE A 76 -0.51 25.74 -5.43
CA ILE A 76 0.86 26.11 -5.02
C ILE A 76 1.24 27.47 -5.61
N GLN A 77 0.90 27.74 -6.88
CA GLN A 77 1.16 29.02 -7.53
C GLN A 77 0.41 30.17 -6.84
N GLU A 78 -0.87 30.00 -6.55
CA GLU A 78 -1.67 31.05 -5.91
C GLU A 78 -1.22 31.31 -4.47
N ALA A 79 -0.88 30.26 -3.72
CA ALA A 79 -0.31 30.39 -2.38
C ALA A 79 1.04 31.12 -2.39
N GLY A 80 1.90 30.86 -3.38
CA GLY A 80 3.17 31.55 -3.57
C GLY A 80 3.02 33.03 -3.91
N ARG A 81 2.01 33.39 -4.71
CA ARG A 81 1.68 34.79 -5.04
C ARG A 81 1.12 35.55 -3.84
N THR A 82 0.43 34.85 -2.94
CA THR A 82 -0.31 35.49 -1.84
C THR A 82 -0.04 34.83 -0.48
N PRO A 83 1.17 34.98 0.08
CA PRO A 83 1.60 34.23 1.28
C PRO A 83 0.78 34.51 2.55
N GLN A 84 0.07 35.64 2.61
CA GLN A 84 -0.75 36.02 3.75
C GLN A 84 -2.17 35.43 3.71
N LYS A 85 -2.61 34.88 2.57
CA LYS A 85 -3.96 34.32 2.46
C LYS A 85 -4.08 33.02 3.24
N THR A 86 -5.21 32.85 3.92
CA THR A 86 -5.50 31.62 4.66
C THR A 86 -5.94 30.50 3.73
N ALA A 87 -5.73 29.25 4.14
CA ALA A 87 -6.12 28.08 3.35
C ALA A 87 -7.61 28.06 2.97
N VAL A 88 -8.50 28.61 3.82
CA VAL A 88 -9.94 28.69 3.51
C VAL A 88 -10.22 29.61 2.33
N ILE A 89 -9.52 30.76 2.28
CA ILE A 89 -9.65 31.71 1.18
C ILE A 89 -9.11 31.08 -0.10
N LEU A 90 -7.93 30.45 -0.03
CA LEU A 90 -7.33 29.76 -1.17
C LEU A 90 -8.22 28.66 -1.73
N THR A 91 -8.84 27.82 -0.89
CA THR A 91 -9.77 26.78 -1.35
C THR A 91 -10.95 27.37 -2.12
N ARG A 92 -11.48 28.52 -1.68
CA ARG A 92 -12.61 29.20 -2.33
C ARG A 92 -12.19 29.83 -3.67
N GLU A 93 -11.07 30.54 -3.68
CA GLU A 93 -10.57 31.22 -4.89
C GLU A 93 -10.10 30.25 -5.97
N THR A 94 -9.57 29.09 -5.58
CA THR A 94 -9.16 28.03 -6.50
C THR A 94 -10.30 27.09 -6.90
N GLU A 95 -11.51 27.32 -6.38
CA GLU A 95 -12.73 26.53 -6.60
C GLU A 95 -12.54 25.00 -6.39
N LEU A 96 -11.55 24.63 -5.58
CA LEU A 96 -11.22 23.22 -5.36
C LEU A 96 -12.30 22.56 -4.52
N ARG A 97 -12.79 21.41 -4.99
CA ARG A 97 -13.69 20.53 -4.22
C ARG A 97 -12.91 19.71 -3.17
N CYS A 98 -12.08 20.38 -2.39
CA CYS A 98 -11.32 19.78 -1.30
C CYS A 98 -11.54 20.57 0.00
N TYR A 99 -11.23 19.94 1.13
CA TYR A 99 -11.37 20.60 2.43
C TYR A 99 -10.13 21.48 2.74
N PRO A 100 -10.25 22.60 3.47
CA PRO A 100 -9.13 23.51 3.71
C PRO A 100 -7.90 22.88 4.37
N THR A 101 -8.02 21.77 5.11
CA THR A 101 -6.82 21.07 5.62
C THR A 101 -6.06 20.32 4.53
N THR A 102 -6.73 19.88 3.46
CA THR A 102 -6.08 19.36 2.26
C THR A 102 -5.27 20.47 1.61
N THR A 103 -5.89 21.63 1.37
CA THR A 103 -5.21 22.83 0.83
C THR A 103 -3.96 23.19 1.66
N ARG A 104 -4.10 23.29 2.98
CA ARG A 104 -2.97 23.56 3.89
C ARG A 104 -1.87 22.49 3.84
N ARG A 105 -2.24 21.22 3.63
CA ARG A 105 -1.27 20.13 3.49
C ARG A 105 -0.45 20.30 2.20
N HIS A 106 -1.07 20.71 1.10
CA HIS A 106 -0.36 20.97 -0.16
C HIS A 106 0.56 22.17 -0.04
N THR A 107 0.08 23.30 0.49
CA THR A 107 0.87 24.54 0.59
C THR A 107 2.01 24.49 1.61
N ARG A 108 1.99 23.57 2.59
CA ARG A 108 3.11 23.37 3.53
C ARG A 108 4.19 22.40 3.02
N LYS A 109 3.87 21.61 2.01
CA LYS A 109 4.77 20.56 1.50
C LYS A 109 5.78 21.10 0.50
N HIS A 110 5.49 22.26 -0.07
CA HIS A 110 6.28 23.02 -1.03
C HIS A 110 6.65 24.35 -0.40
#